data_AF-A0A7S0N6R1-F1
#
_entry.id   AF-A0A7S0N6R1-F1
#
_cell.length_a   1.000
_cell.length_b   1.000
_cell.length_c   1.000
_cell.angle_alpha   90.00
_cell.angle_beta   90.00
_cell.angle_gamma   90.00
#
_symmetry.space_group_name_H-M   'P 1'
#
loop_
_entity.id
_entity.type
_entity.pdbx_description
1 polymer ?
#
loop_
_entity_poly.entity_id
_entity_poly.type
_entity_poly.pdbx_seq_one_letter_code
_entity_poly.pdbx_strand_id
1 'polypeptide(L)'
;MGGSGWLSYGRPESGNVREGLVHEGWLKKKRTSFPHTWQRRYFLLLVVPDSTIGGAKKLTVEYYEKAPQMKHFPSGAINLSKGLTWLTCLEDTSGCSFAFEAFQNNKNRNRRFDLQADNPETSARWVQALSEAVQSAEAPP
;
A
#
# COMPACT_ATOMS: atom_id res chain seq x y z
N MET A 1 36.88 35.09 -1.70
CA MET A 1 36.28 34.83 -0.38
C MET A 1 34.77 34.80 -0.53
N GLY A 2 34.13 33.71 -0.10
CA GLY A 2 32.73 33.66 0.31
C GLY A 2 31.65 33.72 -0.77
N GLY A 3 31.44 32.62 -1.49
CA GLY A 3 30.13 32.34 -2.08
C GLY A 3 29.20 31.73 -1.02
N SER A 4 27.92 32.11 -1.02
CA SER A 4 26.78 31.47 -0.32
C SER A 4 25.56 32.37 -0.58
N GLY A 5 24.37 31.93 -0.98
CA GLY A 5 23.84 30.62 -1.25
C GLY A 5 22.39 30.86 -1.66
N TRP A 6 22.07 30.63 -2.93
CA TRP A 6 20.69 30.61 -3.37
C TRP A 6 20.05 29.36 -2.77
N LEU A 7 19.22 29.54 -1.75
CA LEU A 7 18.28 28.52 -1.29
C LEU A 7 17.21 28.35 -2.37
N SER A 8 17.58 27.64 -3.44
CA SER A 8 16.61 27.00 -4.30
C SER A 8 15.96 25.90 -3.46
N TYR A 9 14.82 26.23 -2.84
CA TYR A 9 13.87 25.22 -2.43
C TYR A 9 13.60 24.38 -3.68
N GLY A 10 14.15 23.17 -3.67
CA GLY A 10 13.93 22.18 -4.72
C GLY A 10 12.44 22.07 -4.92
N ARG A 11 11.98 22.62 -6.05
CA ARG A 11 10.70 22.27 -6.65
C ARG A 11 10.61 20.75 -6.56
N PRO A 12 9.59 20.16 -5.91
CA PRO A 12 9.41 18.73 -6.00
C PRO A 12 9.31 18.44 -7.49
N GLU A 13 10.33 17.78 -8.04
CA GLU A 13 10.27 17.25 -9.38
C GLU A 13 8.94 16.52 -9.43
N SER A 14 8.11 16.93 -10.38
CA SER A 14 6.83 16.35 -10.70
C SER A 14 7.07 14.89 -11.09
N GLY A 15 7.30 14.06 -10.07
CA GLY A 15 7.33 12.61 -10.17
C GLY A 15 5.95 12.24 -10.63
N ASN A 16 5.88 11.58 -11.79
CA ASN A 16 4.65 11.02 -12.33
C ASN A 16 3.92 10.28 -11.21
N VAL A 17 2.91 10.94 -10.63
CA VAL A 17 2.01 10.34 -9.65
C VAL A 17 1.38 9.17 -10.37
N ARG A 18 1.60 7.96 -9.87
CA ARG A 18 1.00 6.77 -10.46
C ARG A 18 -0.51 6.99 -10.48
N GLU A 19 -1.10 6.82 -11.66
CA GLU A 19 -2.54 6.99 -11.84
C GLU A 19 -3.29 6.12 -10.82
N GLY A 20 -4.25 6.71 -10.12
CA GLY A 20 -5.03 6.00 -9.11
C GLY A 20 -4.35 5.83 -7.75
N LEU A 21 -3.21 6.47 -7.47
CA LEU A 21 -2.57 6.42 -6.16
C LEU A 21 -3.45 7.06 -5.07
N VAL A 22 -3.83 6.26 -4.07
CA VAL A 22 -4.61 6.70 -2.91
C VAL A 22 -3.69 6.95 -1.71
N HIS A 23 -2.78 6.02 -1.45
CA HIS A 23 -1.89 6.10 -0.30
C HIS A 23 -0.57 5.37 -0.54
N GLU A 24 0.51 5.82 0.10
CA GLU A 24 1.81 5.17 0.02
C GLU A 24 2.63 5.33 1.29
N GLY A 25 3.59 4.45 1.48
CA GLY A 25 4.47 4.51 2.64
C GLY A 25 5.22 3.23 2.94
N TRP A 26 6.18 3.35 3.85
CA TRP A 26 6.95 2.22 4.35
C TRP A 26 6.17 1.47 5.44
N LEU A 27 6.05 0.16 5.27
CA LEU A 27 5.55 -0.75 6.29
C LEU A 27 6.46 -1.97 6.38
N LYS A 28 6.39 -2.66 7.51
CA LYS A 28 6.97 -3.99 7.66
C LYS A 28 5.90 -5.03 7.36
N LYS A 29 6.22 -5.99 6.53
CA LYS A 29 5.36 -7.13 6.20
C LYS A 29 5.89 -8.39 6.86
N LYS A 30 5.01 -9.14 7.52
CA LYS A 30 5.38 -10.45 8.07
C LYS A 30 5.53 -11.46 6.93
N ARG A 31 6.68 -12.12 6.87
CA ARG A 31 6.92 -13.24 5.95
C ARG A 31 6.17 -14.47 6.47
N THR A 32 5.31 -15.04 5.62
CA THR A 32 4.54 -16.25 5.97
C THR A 32 5.38 -17.53 5.93
N SER A 33 6.51 -17.53 5.21
CA SER A 33 7.41 -18.69 5.15
C SER A 33 8.50 -18.61 6.23
N PHE A 34 8.85 -19.74 6.82
CA PHE A 34 9.89 -19.85 7.83
C PHE A 34 11.28 -19.40 7.29
N PRO A 35 12.09 -18.67 8.09
CA PRO A 35 11.75 -18.11 9.40
C PRO A 35 10.80 -16.91 9.28
N HIS A 36 9.83 -16.82 10.20
CA HIS A 36 8.90 -15.69 10.27
C HIS A 36 9.66 -14.43 10.64
N THR A 37 9.80 -13.54 9.66
CA THR A 37 10.60 -12.33 9.77
C THR A 37 9.80 -11.14 9.24
N TRP A 38 10.01 -9.97 9.85
CA TRP A 38 9.43 -8.71 9.38
C TRP A 38 10.33 -8.10 8.32
N GLN A 39 9.77 -7.82 7.14
CA GLN A 39 10.51 -7.24 6.02
C GLN A 39 9.98 -5.85 5.71
N ARG A 40 10.85 -4.84 5.77
CA ARG A 40 10.49 -3.47 5.35
C ARG A 40 10.25 -3.46 3.84
N ARG A 41 9.11 -2.93 3.43
CA ARG A 41 8.66 -2.80 2.04
C ARG A 41 7.97 -1.46 1.85
N TYR A 42 8.08 -0.90 0.66
CA TYR A 42 7.33 0.29 0.30
C TYR A 42 6.00 -0.15 -0.30
N PHE A 43 4.89 0.32 0.25
CA PHE A 43 3.55 -0.04 -0.17
C PHE A 43 2.89 1.09 -0.93
N LEU A 44 2.11 0.73 -1.94
CA LEU A 44 1.22 1.61 -2.67
C LEU A 44 -0.20 1.04 -2.61
N LEU A 45 -1.19 1.87 -2.28
CA LEU A 45 -2.61 1.59 -2.42
C LEU A 45 -3.12 2.31 -3.68
N LEU A 46 -3.62 1.54 -4.63
CA LEU A 46 -4.02 2.02 -5.96
C LEU A 46 -5.49 1.68 -6.23
N VAL A 47 -6.25 2.66 -6.71
CA VAL A 47 -7.59 2.51 -7.28
C VAL A 47 -7.48 2.83 -8.76
N VAL A 48 -7.46 1.81 -9.61
CA VAL A 48 -7.33 1.96 -11.07
C VAL A 48 -8.64 1.56 -11.75
N PRO A 49 -8.99 2.17 -12.90
CA PRO A 49 -10.12 1.70 -13.70
C PRO A 49 -9.89 0.25 -14.12
N ASP A 50 -10.91 -0.61 -13.96
CA ASP A 50 -10.87 -1.95 -14.50
C ASP A 50 -11.21 -1.90 -15.99
N SER A 51 -10.20 -2.01 -16.83
CA SER A 51 -10.36 -1.99 -18.30
C SER A 51 -11.14 -3.20 -18.83
N THR A 52 -11.39 -4.23 -18.01
CA THR A 52 -12.12 -5.44 -18.43
C THR A 52 -13.61 -5.36 -18.15
N ILE A 53 -14.03 -4.51 -17.20
CA ILE A 53 -15.42 -4.35 -16.81
C ILE A 53 -15.71 -2.84 -16.84
N GLY A 54 -16.37 -2.39 -17.90
CA GLY A 54 -16.61 -0.96 -18.15
C GLY A 54 -17.17 -0.23 -16.93
N GLY A 55 -16.35 0.66 -16.36
CA GLY A 55 -16.71 1.50 -15.21
C GLY A 55 -16.39 0.92 -13.83
N ALA A 56 -15.99 -0.36 -13.71
CA ALA A 56 -15.58 -0.92 -12.43
C ALA A 56 -14.21 -0.37 -11.99
N LYS A 57 -14.00 -0.26 -10.68
CA LYS A 57 -12.72 0.14 -10.10
C LYS A 57 -12.00 -1.08 -9.54
N LYS A 58 -10.74 -1.25 -9.92
CA LYS A 58 -9.84 -2.26 -9.38
C LYS A 58 -8.98 -1.65 -8.28
N LEU A 59 -9.14 -2.17 -7.07
CA LEU A 59 -8.39 -1.83 -5.89
C LEU A 59 -7.23 -2.82 -5.69
N THR A 60 -6.01 -2.30 -5.69
CA THR A 60 -4.79 -3.12 -5.58
C THR A 60 -3.83 -2.51 -4.55
N VAL A 61 -3.20 -3.37 -3.74
CA VAL A 61 -2.04 -3.00 -2.93
C VAL A 61 -0.80 -3.60 -3.55
N GLU A 62 0.13 -2.75 -3.96
CA GLU A 62 1.44 -3.16 -4.47
C GLU A 62 2.50 -2.93 -3.41
N TYR A 63 3.53 -3.78 -3.40
CA TYR A 63 4.67 -3.57 -2.51
C TYR A 63 6.01 -3.86 -3.17
N TYR A 64 7.03 -3.13 -2.72
CA TYR A 64 8.37 -3.09 -3.31
C TYR A 64 9.46 -3.24 -2.26
N GLU A 65 10.60 -3.80 -2.65
CA GLU A 65 11.79 -3.85 -1.78
C GLU A 65 12.40 -2.48 -1.51
N LYS A 66 12.24 -1.56 -2.46
CA LYS A 66 12.72 -0.17 -2.42
C LYS A 66 11.58 0.74 -2.85
N ALA A 67 11.59 2.01 -2.41
CA ALA A 67 10.65 3.00 -2.95
C ALA A 67 10.72 2.97 -4.49
N PRO A 68 9.58 2.86 -5.19
CA PRO A 68 9.57 2.64 -6.63
C PRO A 68 10.17 3.86 -7.33
N GLN A 69 11.31 3.66 -7.98
CA GLN A 69 11.78 4.55 -9.04
C GLN A 69 11.18 4.08 -10.38
N MET A 70 11.15 4.95 -11.39
CA MET A 70 10.54 4.64 -12.69
C MET A 70 10.94 3.24 -13.18
N LYS A 71 9.94 2.46 -13.65
CA LYS A 71 10.07 1.11 -14.23
C LYS A 71 10.37 -0.07 -13.29
N HIS A 72 10.28 0.08 -11.96
CA HIS A 72 10.40 -1.06 -11.06
C HIS A 72 9.10 -1.90 -11.02
N PHE A 73 9.24 -3.22 -11.17
CA PHE A 73 8.14 -4.16 -10.98
C PHE A 73 7.87 -4.38 -9.48
N PRO A 74 6.60 -4.52 -9.07
CA PRO A 74 6.26 -4.81 -7.69
C PRO A 74 6.77 -6.19 -7.28
N SER A 75 7.28 -6.30 -6.05
CA SER A 75 7.60 -7.57 -5.41
C SER A 75 6.36 -8.42 -5.14
N GLY A 76 5.19 -7.78 -5.09
CA GLY A 76 3.91 -8.44 -5.15
C GLY A 76 2.76 -7.45 -5.26
N ALA A 77 1.64 -7.95 -5.76
CA ALA A 77 0.38 -7.22 -5.87
C ALA A 77 -0.74 -8.04 -5.19
N ILE A 78 -1.54 -7.35 -4.40
CA ILE A 78 -2.67 -7.89 -3.63
C ILE A 78 -3.93 -7.27 -4.21
N ASN A 79 -4.86 -8.10 -4.69
CA ASN A 79 -6.09 -7.62 -5.30
C ASN A 79 -7.19 -7.57 -4.25
N LEU A 80 -7.58 -6.36 -3.87
CA LEU A 80 -8.60 -6.15 -2.86
C LEU A 80 -10.02 -6.21 -3.47
N SER A 81 -10.18 -5.92 -4.77
CA SER A 81 -11.48 -6.04 -5.46
C SER A 81 -12.02 -7.47 -5.56
N LYS A 82 -11.16 -8.48 -5.40
CA LYS A 82 -11.58 -9.89 -5.34
C LYS A 82 -11.93 -10.36 -3.91
N GLY A 83 -12.02 -9.41 -2.98
CA GLY A 83 -12.40 -9.63 -1.58
C GLY A 83 -11.28 -9.21 -0.64
N LEU A 84 -11.42 -8.03 -0.05
CA LEU A 84 -10.91 -7.75 1.28
C LEU A 84 -11.94 -8.32 2.26
N THR A 85 -11.68 -9.51 2.80
CA THR A 85 -12.68 -10.22 3.62
C THR A 85 -12.69 -9.76 5.07
N TRP A 86 -11.59 -9.18 5.53
CA TRP A 86 -11.39 -8.79 6.93
C TRP A 86 -10.24 -7.78 7.05
N LEU A 87 -10.41 -6.70 7.80
CA LEU A 87 -9.37 -5.73 8.19
C LEU A 87 -9.48 -5.48 9.71
N THR A 88 -8.36 -5.55 10.44
CA THR A 88 -8.35 -5.36 11.89
C THR A 88 -7.02 -4.79 12.36
N CYS A 89 -7.11 -3.82 13.27
CA CYS A 89 -5.96 -3.36 14.05
C CYS A 89 -5.58 -4.48 15.03
N LEU A 90 -4.32 -4.88 15.04
CA LEU A 90 -3.85 -5.90 15.98
C LEU A 90 -3.53 -5.20 17.31
N GLU A 91 -4.10 -5.71 18.41
CA GLU A 91 -3.70 -5.33 19.76
C GLU A 91 -2.30 -5.89 20.05
N ASP A 92 -1.29 -5.23 19.50
CA ASP A 92 0.08 -5.36 20.00
C ASP A 92 0.36 -4.22 20.99
N THR A 93 1.38 -4.40 21.83
CA THR A 93 1.78 -3.39 22.83
C THR A 93 2.24 -2.07 22.23
N SER A 94 2.38 -1.98 20.90
CA SER A 94 2.79 -0.77 20.19
C SER A 94 1.65 -0.04 19.48
N GLY A 95 0.47 -0.66 19.30
CA GLY A 95 -0.64 -0.13 18.50
C GLY A 95 -0.30 0.14 17.02
N CYS A 96 0.83 -0.39 16.53
CA CYS A 96 1.38 -0.06 15.22
C CYS A 96 1.07 -1.11 14.15
N SER A 97 0.42 -2.22 14.51
CA SER A 97 0.18 -3.33 13.59
C SER A 97 -1.29 -3.47 13.20
N PHE A 98 -1.50 -3.94 11.98
CA PHE A 98 -2.82 -4.25 11.44
C PHE A 98 -2.71 -5.45 10.50
N ALA A 99 -3.81 -6.15 10.32
CA ALA A 99 -3.88 -7.29 9.42
C ALA A 99 -5.13 -7.23 8.56
N PHE A 100 -5.01 -7.78 7.37
CA PHE A 100 -6.17 -8.04 6.53
C PHE A 100 -6.00 -9.34 5.75
N GLU A 101 -7.12 -9.92 5.35
CA GLU A 101 -7.14 -11.02 4.40
C GLU A 101 -7.60 -10.52 3.03
N ALA A 102 -6.84 -10.88 2.00
CA ALA A 102 -7.16 -10.53 0.62
C ALA A 102 -6.66 -11.56 -0.40
N PHE A 103 -7.20 -11.48 -1.61
CA PHE A 103 -6.80 -12.33 -2.72
C PHE A 103 -5.42 -11.96 -3.26
N GLN A 104 -4.48 -12.92 -3.22
CA GLN A 104 -3.15 -12.73 -3.77
C GLN A 104 -3.07 -13.26 -5.21
N ASN A 105 -2.97 -12.36 -6.19
CA ASN A 105 -3.00 -12.71 -7.63
C ASN A 105 -1.98 -13.79 -8.02
N ASN A 106 -0.72 -13.64 -7.59
CA ASN A 106 0.35 -14.56 -7.96
C ASN A 106 0.24 -15.97 -7.34
N LYS A 107 -0.61 -16.15 -6.32
CA LYS A 107 -0.85 -17.44 -5.66
C LYS A 107 -2.29 -17.94 -5.86
N ASN A 108 -3.12 -17.17 -6.57
CA ASN A 108 -4.51 -17.48 -6.87
C ASN A 108 -5.33 -17.94 -5.64
N ARG A 109 -5.13 -17.30 -4.49
CA ARG A 109 -5.78 -17.67 -3.22
C ARG A 109 -5.84 -16.50 -2.23
N ASN A 110 -6.79 -16.57 -1.30
CA ASN A 110 -6.83 -15.65 -0.15
C ASN A 110 -5.66 -15.92 0.79
N ARG A 111 -5.08 -14.84 1.32
CA ARG A 111 -4.05 -14.88 2.35
C ARG A 111 -4.22 -13.73 3.31
N ARG A 112 -3.89 -14.02 4.57
CA ARG A 112 -3.66 -13.02 5.60
C ARG A 112 -2.34 -12.28 5.37
N PHE A 113 -2.38 -10.97 5.50
CA PHE A 113 -1.26 -10.05 5.45
C PHE A 113 -1.18 -9.31 6.78
N ASP A 114 -0.17 -9.63 7.59
CA ASP A 114 0.15 -8.86 8.80
C ASP A 114 1.16 -7.76 8.44
N LEU A 115 0.78 -6.52 8.70
CA LEU A 115 1.57 -5.33 8.46
C LEU A 115 1.84 -4.59 9.78
N GLN A 116 3.01 -3.96 9.87
CA GLN A 116 3.41 -3.14 11.00
C GLN A 116 3.96 -1.80 10.49
N ALA A 117 3.40 -0.71 11.00
CA ALA A 117 3.88 0.65 10.79
C ALA A 117 4.98 1.01 11.80
N ASP A 118 5.67 2.12 11.55
CA ASP A 118 6.70 2.61 12.47
C ASP A 118 6.09 3.39 13.66
N ASN A 119 4.83 3.84 13.55
CA ASN A 119 4.09 4.53 14.60
C ASN A 119 2.56 4.35 14.45
N PRO A 120 1.77 4.60 15.51
CA PRO A 120 0.32 4.40 15.50
C PRO A 120 -0.41 5.28 14.49
N GLU A 121 0.05 6.51 14.29
CA GLU A 121 -0.56 7.45 13.33
C GLU A 121 -0.48 6.90 11.89
N THR A 122 0.67 6.36 11.51
CA THR A 122 0.87 5.72 10.21
C THR A 122 -0.02 4.50 10.06
N SER A 123 -0.13 3.67 11.11
CA SER A 123 -1.04 2.52 11.13
C SER A 123 -2.50 2.96 10.89
N ALA A 124 -2.96 3.97 11.63
CA ALA A 124 -4.32 4.51 11.51
C ALA A 124 -4.61 5.06 10.12
N ARG A 125 -3.66 5.82 9.53
CA ARG A 125 -3.79 6.33 8.15
C ARG A 125 -3.92 5.22 7.12
N TRP A 126 -3.16 4.14 7.26
CA TRP A 126 -3.27 2.98 6.38
C TRP A 126 -4.62 2.27 6.51
N VAL A 127 -5.10 2.04 7.74
CA VAL A 127 -6.40 1.42 7.99
C VAL A 127 -7.55 2.26 7.45
N GLN A 128 -7.48 3.58 7.63
CA GLN A 128 -8.45 4.53 7.09
C GLN A 128 -8.42 4.50 5.55
N ALA A 129 -7.25 4.64 4.93
CA ALA A 129 -7.12 4.65 3.47
C ALA A 129 -7.62 3.34 2.83
N LEU A 130 -7.33 2.19 3.45
CA LEU A 130 -7.86 0.90 2.99
C LEU A 130 -9.39 0.84 3.07
N SER A 131 -9.96 1.28 4.19
CA SER A 131 -11.41 1.29 4.40
C SER A 131 -12.12 2.19 3.38
N GLU A 132 -11.64 3.42 3.20
CA GLU A 132 -12.20 4.39 2.26
C GLU A 132 -12.08 3.90 0.81
N ALA A 133 -10.95 3.28 0.45
CA ALA A 133 -10.74 2.79 -0.90
C ALA A 133 -11.63 1.59 -1.24
N VAL A 134 -11.93 0.72 -0.27
CA VAL A 134 -12.91 -0.38 -0.44
C VAL A 134 -14.31 0.18 -0.61
N GLN A 135 -14.74 1.09 0.26
CA GLN A 135 -16.06 1.73 0.15
C GLN A 135 -16.24 2.46 -1.18
N SER A 136 -15.21 3.17 -1.65
CA SER A 136 -15.25 3.85 -2.95
C SER A 136 -15.27 2.90 -4.15
N ALA A 137 -14.81 1.65 -4.00
CA ALA A 137 -14.83 0.65 -5.07
C ALA A 137 -16.17 -0.10 -5.14
N GLU A 138 -16.92 -0.17 -4.02
CA GLU A 138 -18.24 -0.79 -3.93
C GLU A 138 -19.39 0.16 -4.29
N ALA A 139 -19.18 1.48 -4.22
CA ALA A 139 -20.19 2.46 -4.61
C ALA A 139 -20.56 2.33 -6.10
N PRO A 140 -21.86 2.22 -6.46
CA PRO A 140 -22.28 2.22 -7.86
C PRO A 140 -21.94 3.57 -8.54
N PRO A 141 -21.71 3.57 -9.86
CA PRO A 141 -21.41 4.78 -10.63
C PRO A 141 -22.57 5.79 -10.62
#